data_AF-A0ABD5M249-F1
#
_entry.id   AF-A0ABD5M249-F1
#
_cell.length_a   1.000
_cell.length_b   1.000
_cell.length_c   1.000
_cell.angle_alpha   90.00
_cell.angle_beta   90.00
_cell.angle_gamma   90.00
#
_symmetry.space_group_name_H-M   'P 1'
#
loop_
_entity.id
_entity.type
_entity.pdbx_description
1 polymer ?
#
loop_
_entity_poly.entity_id
_entity_poly.type
_entity_poly.pdbx_seq_one_letter_code
_entity_poly.pdbx_strand_id
1 'polypeptide(L)'
;MTHRNTRRRFLATSGGLVTLALAGCAGDGGTGDEGEMDDGDEMNGDDGMNGDDGMDGDDGMDGDNGTDDDEMGDDDGMMQSATIRVRIENVAPADFYSTDGPTNGAIWITPGAYAVHEDENPIYELGESASIGLEALAEAGPPTGFEGEDGLVDELGESAPVAHSGAYTPPDTVADPNDPTGEVPGAPPIAPGGAFEFEVDVSPGHRLSFASMFVPSNDVFVSTDEAGIELWPEDGDPVEGDVTDAAALFDAGTEPNAEPPGAGPDQAPAQDSPDQGADEDGVVRRLSEVDDGHEYPAVGDVVQVTITPT
;
A
#
# COMPACT_ATOMS: atom_id res chain seq x y z
N MET A 1 -32.75 -26.09 31.95
CA MET A 1 -32.00 -27.36 32.03
C MET A 1 -31.41 -27.62 30.66
N THR A 2 -30.08 -27.77 30.59
CA THR A 2 -29.25 -28.45 29.56
C THR A 2 -29.45 -28.06 28.08
N HIS A 3 -28.44 -27.60 27.33
CA HIS A 3 -27.22 -28.35 27.04
C HIS A 3 -26.03 -27.43 26.68
N ARG A 4 -24.89 -27.64 27.36
CA ARG A 4 -23.55 -27.27 26.88
C ARG A 4 -23.07 -28.34 25.90
N ASN A 5 -22.55 -27.93 24.75
CA ASN A 5 -21.76 -28.81 23.87
C ASN A 5 -20.29 -28.39 23.95
N THR A 6 -19.48 -29.26 24.56
CA THR A 6 -18.03 -29.10 24.75
C THR A 6 -17.31 -29.75 23.58
N ARG A 7 -16.59 -28.99 22.76
CA ARG A 7 -15.66 -29.55 21.76
C ARG A 7 -14.28 -29.78 22.41
N ARG A 8 -13.71 -30.95 22.13
CA ARG A 8 -12.50 -31.52 22.74
C ARG A 8 -11.25 -31.04 22.01
N ARG A 9 -10.26 -30.53 22.76
CA ARG A 9 -8.86 -30.36 22.34
C ARG A 9 -8.18 -31.73 22.17
N PHE A 10 -7.50 -31.94 21.06
CA PHE A 10 -6.51 -33.00 20.90
C PHE A 10 -5.13 -32.41 21.20
N LEU A 11 -4.50 -32.88 22.30
CA LEU A 11 -3.06 -32.70 22.52
C LEU A 11 -2.32 -33.82 21.77
N ALA A 12 -1.39 -33.45 20.91
CA ALA A 12 -0.33 -34.35 20.46
C ALA A 12 0.95 -34.02 21.23
N THR A 13 1.34 -34.94 22.12
CA THR A 13 2.58 -34.90 22.86
C THR A 13 3.52 -35.93 22.24
N SER A 14 4.70 -35.50 21.79
CA SER A 14 5.79 -36.41 21.46
C SER A 14 7.11 -35.79 21.89
N GLY A 15 7.64 -36.27 23.02
CA GLY A 15 9.09 -36.28 23.27
C GLY A 15 9.74 -37.35 22.39
N GLY A 16 11.03 -37.38 22.11
CA GLY A 16 12.22 -36.68 22.58
C GLY A 16 13.40 -37.61 22.28
N LEU A 17 14.60 -37.10 22.05
CA LEU A 17 15.88 -37.71 22.46
C LEU A 17 17.09 -36.86 22.02
N VAL A 18 18.00 -36.70 22.97
CA VAL A 18 19.29 -36.01 22.90
C VAL A 18 20.34 -36.91 22.26
N THR A 19 21.22 -36.34 21.42
CA THR A 19 22.58 -36.89 21.21
C THR A 19 23.59 -35.74 21.13
N LEU A 20 24.51 -35.71 22.11
CA LEU A 20 25.75 -34.92 22.12
C LEU A 20 26.86 -35.70 21.40
N ALA A 21 27.70 -35.05 20.58
CA ALA A 21 29.17 -35.27 20.54
C ALA A 21 29.92 -34.41 19.49
N LEU A 22 30.85 -33.58 20.00
CA LEU A 22 32.28 -33.45 19.63
C LEU A 22 32.74 -32.90 18.25
N ALA A 23 33.23 -31.64 18.29
CA ALA A 23 34.56 -31.12 17.91
C ALA A 23 35.34 -31.61 16.66
N GLY A 24 35.85 -30.62 15.88
CA GLY A 24 37.02 -30.70 14.99
C GLY A 24 36.98 -29.63 13.88
N CYS A 25 37.70 -28.50 13.99
CA CYS A 25 39.06 -28.22 13.47
C CYS A 25 39.16 -27.90 11.95
N ALA A 26 39.40 -26.61 11.65
CA ALA A 26 40.43 -26.01 10.78
C ALA A 26 40.46 -26.21 9.24
N GLY A 27 40.80 -25.12 8.52
CA GLY A 27 41.47 -25.10 7.19
C GLY A 27 40.78 -24.24 6.13
N ASP A 28 40.94 -22.91 6.13
CA ASP A 28 41.81 -22.12 5.22
C ASP A 28 42.53 -22.86 4.07
N GLY A 29 42.49 -22.25 2.87
CA GLY A 29 43.35 -22.60 1.73
C GLY A 29 42.65 -22.62 0.37
N GLY A 30 42.64 -21.48 -0.32
CA GLY A 30 42.43 -21.44 -1.78
C GLY A 30 43.69 -21.82 -2.57
N THR A 31 43.50 -22.22 -3.83
CA THR A 31 44.27 -21.86 -5.04
C THR A 31 44.16 -22.94 -6.14
N GLY A 32 44.12 -22.46 -7.39
CA GLY A 32 44.38 -23.22 -8.63
C GLY A 32 43.13 -23.81 -9.27
N ASP A 33 42.95 -23.81 -10.59
CA ASP A 33 43.84 -23.46 -11.69
C ASP A 33 43.04 -23.53 -13.01
N GLU A 34 43.36 -22.59 -13.89
CA GLU A 34 43.40 -22.57 -15.37
C GLU A 34 42.55 -23.55 -16.23
N GLY A 35 41.95 -23.00 -17.28
CA GLY A 35 41.32 -23.75 -18.38
C GLY A 35 40.81 -22.83 -19.51
N GLU A 36 41.72 -22.49 -20.40
CA GLU A 36 41.61 -21.62 -21.59
C GLU A 36 41.07 -22.37 -22.84
N MET A 37 40.51 -21.61 -23.81
CA MET A 37 40.28 -21.91 -25.26
C MET A 37 39.10 -22.87 -25.59
N ASP A 38 38.32 -22.72 -26.67
CA ASP A 38 38.63 -22.33 -28.06
C ASP A 38 37.36 -21.92 -28.84
N ASP A 39 37.61 -21.22 -29.95
CA ASP A 39 36.75 -20.63 -30.98
C ASP A 39 35.81 -21.60 -31.72
N GLY A 40 34.85 -21.06 -32.49
CA GLY A 40 34.22 -21.82 -33.58
C GLY A 40 32.96 -21.26 -34.25
N ASP A 41 33.18 -20.54 -35.35
CA ASP A 41 32.45 -20.57 -36.63
C ASP A 41 31.26 -19.62 -36.94
N GLU A 42 31.60 -18.73 -37.88
CA GLU A 42 30.77 -17.97 -38.82
C GLU A 42 30.06 -18.88 -39.85
N MET A 43 28.87 -18.47 -40.33
CA MET A 43 28.35 -18.83 -41.66
C MET A 43 27.56 -17.65 -42.26
N ASN A 44 27.95 -17.26 -43.48
CA ASN A 44 27.33 -16.26 -44.35
C ASN A 44 26.42 -16.92 -45.43
N GLY A 45 25.51 -16.11 -45.98
CA GLY A 45 24.93 -16.23 -47.33
C GLY A 45 23.54 -16.90 -47.41
N ASP A 46 22.62 -16.57 -48.32
CA ASP A 46 22.54 -15.59 -49.42
C ASP A 46 21.08 -15.63 -49.97
N ASP A 47 20.72 -14.62 -50.77
CA ASP A 47 19.85 -14.64 -51.95
C ASP A 47 18.31 -14.62 -51.85
N GLY A 48 17.72 -13.61 -52.52
CA GLY A 48 16.35 -13.68 -53.05
C GLY A 48 15.72 -12.36 -53.52
N MET A 49 16.12 -11.86 -54.70
CA MET A 49 15.46 -10.75 -55.42
C MET A 49 14.28 -11.19 -56.32
N ASN A 50 13.49 -10.17 -56.73
CA ASN A 50 12.47 -10.06 -57.80
C ASN A 50 11.01 -10.08 -57.29
N GLY A 51 10.09 -9.19 -57.71
CA GLY A 51 10.06 -8.18 -58.77
C GLY A 51 8.62 -8.06 -59.31
N ASP A 52 8.34 -6.93 -59.97
CA ASP A 52 7.25 -6.69 -60.96
C ASP A 52 5.92 -6.01 -60.49
N ASP A 53 5.89 -4.69 -60.66
CA ASP A 53 5.10 -3.90 -61.63
C ASP A 53 3.60 -4.20 -61.89
N GLY A 54 2.78 -3.14 -61.86
CA GLY A 54 1.44 -3.11 -62.45
C GLY A 54 0.74 -1.76 -62.32
N MET A 55 0.81 -0.95 -63.37
CA MET A 55 0.14 0.36 -63.56
C MET A 55 -1.28 0.26 -64.15
N ASP A 56 -2.07 1.31 -63.88
CA ASP A 56 -3.06 2.02 -64.71
C ASP A 56 -4.52 1.54 -64.92
N GLY A 57 -5.42 2.52 -64.68
CA GLY A 57 -6.67 2.82 -65.41
C GLY A 57 -7.96 2.30 -64.76
N ASP A 58 -9.12 2.97 -64.79
CA ASP A 58 -9.60 4.23 -65.35
C ASP A 58 -11.10 4.35 -64.96
N ASP A 59 -11.57 5.58 -64.74
CA ASP A 59 -12.93 6.14 -64.91
C ASP A 59 -14.24 5.41 -64.49
N GLY A 60 -15.04 6.14 -63.69
CA GLY A 60 -16.48 5.89 -63.52
C GLY A 60 -17.22 7.06 -62.83
N MET A 61 -18.08 7.74 -63.59
CA MET A 61 -18.78 9.01 -63.31
C MET A 61 -19.83 9.04 -62.17
N ASP A 62 -19.96 10.26 -61.61
CA ASP A 62 -21.14 11.01 -61.13
C ASP A 62 -22.42 10.28 -60.66
N GLY A 63 -22.78 10.57 -59.40
CA GLY A 63 -24.11 10.38 -58.83
C GLY A 63 -24.37 11.39 -57.73
N ASP A 64 -24.91 12.55 -58.11
CA ASP A 64 -25.54 13.54 -57.23
C ASP A 64 -26.71 12.92 -56.46
N ASN A 65 -26.66 12.96 -55.12
CA ASN A 65 -27.84 13.08 -54.28
C ASN A 65 -27.42 13.59 -52.89
N GLY A 66 -27.60 14.89 -52.66
CA GLY A 66 -27.48 15.48 -51.33
C GLY A 66 -28.51 14.92 -50.37
N THR A 67 -28.09 14.59 -49.15
CA THR A 67 -28.92 14.66 -47.95
C THR A 67 -27.98 14.69 -46.75
N ASP A 68 -28.10 15.78 -45.98
CA ASP A 68 -27.74 15.97 -44.58
C ASP A 68 -26.26 15.79 -44.19
N ASP A 69 -25.56 16.93 -44.14
CA ASP A 69 -24.51 17.20 -43.14
C ASP A 69 -25.14 17.12 -41.74
N ASP A 70 -25.41 15.89 -41.28
CA ASP A 70 -25.29 15.60 -39.86
C ASP A 70 -23.81 15.25 -39.67
N GLU A 71 -23.02 16.29 -39.42
CA GLU A 71 -21.75 16.20 -38.71
C GLU A 71 -22.10 15.63 -37.33
N MET A 72 -22.32 14.31 -37.30
CA MET A 72 -22.22 13.48 -36.11
C MET A 72 -20.79 13.71 -35.68
N GLY A 73 -20.61 14.66 -34.75
CA GLY A 73 -19.39 14.68 -33.97
C GLY A 73 -19.24 13.26 -33.46
N ASP A 74 -18.21 12.58 -33.94
CA ASP A 74 -17.59 11.50 -33.21
C ASP A 74 -17.08 12.15 -31.92
N ASP A 75 -18.01 12.45 -31.00
CA ASP A 75 -17.75 12.53 -29.58
C ASP A 75 -17.49 11.07 -29.18
N ASP A 76 -16.33 10.58 -29.63
CA ASP A 76 -15.66 9.44 -29.04
C ASP A 76 -15.59 9.82 -27.56
N GLY A 77 -16.56 9.30 -26.79
CA GLY A 77 -16.79 9.62 -25.39
C GLY A 77 -15.59 9.24 -24.56
N MET A 78 -14.55 10.05 -24.66
CA MET A 78 -13.40 10.04 -23.80
C MET A 78 -13.96 10.38 -22.44
N MET A 79 -14.14 9.35 -21.62
CA MET A 79 -14.46 9.52 -20.21
C MET A 79 -13.49 10.56 -19.67
N GLN A 80 -14.04 11.64 -19.11
CA GLN A 80 -13.23 12.74 -18.60
C GLN A 80 -12.23 12.17 -17.60
N SER A 81 -10.96 12.52 -17.75
CA SER A 81 -9.91 12.13 -16.82
C SER A 81 -8.99 13.31 -16.54
N ALA A 82 -8.38 13.29 -15.36
CA ALA A 82 -7.42 14.26 -14.90
C ALA A 82 -6.43 13.55 -13.98
N THR A 83 -5.18 13.97 -14.05
CA THR A 83 -4.19 13.57 -13.06
C THR A 83 -4.31 14.50 -11.85
N ILE A 84 -4.36 13.92 -10.66
CA ILE A 84 -4.29 14.66 -9.40
C ILE A 84 -3.07 14.19 -8.63
N ARG A 85 -2.53 15.08 -7.80
CA ARG A 85 -1.55 14.74 -6.78
C ARG A 85 -2.22 14.68 -5.42
N VAL A 86 -2.02 13.55 -4.75
CA VAL A 86 -2.41 13.35 -3.35
C VAL A 86 -1.16 13.54 -2.50
N ARG A 87 -1.29 14.35 -1.45
CA ARG A 87 -0.23 14.58 -0.48
C ARG A 87 -0.71 14.22 0.93
N ILE A 88 0.03 13.35 1.62
CA ILE A 88 -0.22 12.94 3.01
C ILE A 88 0.95 13.41 3.87
N GLU A 89 0.77 14.47 4.64
CA GLU A 89 1.77 15.00 5.58
C GLU A 89 1.59 14.43 6.97
N ASN A 90 2.68 14.11 7.65
CA ASN A 90 2.68 13.92 9.09
C ASN A 90 2.77 15.29 9.78
N VAL A 91 1.67 15.75 10.36
CA VAL A 91 1.57 17.03 11.11
C VAL A 91 1.60 16.80 12.62
N ALA A 92 1.96 15.60 13.07
CA ALA A 92 1.91 15.22 14.46
C ALA A 92 2.86 16.03 15.36
N PRO A 93 2.53 16.22 16.65
CA PRO A 93 3.52 16.71 17.60
C PRO A 93 4.70 15.73 17.72
N ALA A 94 5.92 16.29 17.75
CA ALA A 94 7.16 15.50 17.83
C ALA A 94 7.44 14.93 19.24
N ASP A 95 6.64 15.29 20.23
CA ASP A 95 6.79 14.94 21.64
C ASP A 95 5.46 14.53 22.30
N PHE A 96 4.56 13.92 21.53
CA PHE A 96 3.27 13.44 22.03
C PHE A 96 3.42 12.32 23.06
N TYR A 97 4.29 11.34 22.76
CA TYR A 97 4.56 10.19 23.63
C TYR A 97 5.84 10.37 24.45
N SER A 98 6.14 9.40 25.31
CA SER A 98 7.36 9.39 26.10
C SER A 98 8.61 9.40 25.22
N THR A 99 9.57 10.29 25.53
CA THR A 99 10.87 10.34 24.85
C THR A 99 11.76 9.14 25.16
N ASP A 100 11.42 8.34 26.16
CA ASP A 100 12.14 7.09 26.46
C ASP A 100 11.75 5.95 25.50
N GLY A 101 10.71 6.14 24.69
CA GLY A 101 10.22 5.17 23.71
C GLY A 101 11.07 5.12 22.41
N PRO A 102 10.81 4.13 21.55
CA PRO A 102 11.62 3.87 20.36
C PRO A 102 11.56 4.98 19.30
N THR A 103 10.48 5.77 19.28
CA THR A 103 10.32 6.94 18.39
C THR A 103 10.76 8.26 19.05
N ASN A 104 11.36 8.22 20.25
CA ASN A 104 11.76 9.39 21.02
C ASN A 104 10.61 10.42 21.21
N GLY A 105 9.38 9.91 21.40
CA GLY A 105 8.18 10.69 21.67
C GLY A 105 7.40 11.14 20.43
N ALA A 106 7.96 10.97 19.23
CA ALA A 106 7.30 11.33 17.99
C ALA A 106 6.29 10.27 17.54
N ILE A 107 5.30 10.71 16.77
CA ILE A 107 4.43 9.84 15.99
C ILE A 107 4.96 9.80 14.56
N TRP A 108 5.17 8.61 14.01
CA TRP A 108 5.53 8.42 12.60
C TRP A 108 4.37 7.81 11.82
N ILE A 109 4.33 8.06 10.52
CA ILE A 109 3.37 7.47 9.60
C ILE A 109 4.13 6.62 8.59
N THR A 110 3.78 5.36 8.46
CA THR A 110 4.47 4.46 7.53
C THR A 110 4.10 4.77 6.08
N PRO A 111 4.90 4.31 5.09
CA PRO A 111 4.39 4.04 3.76
C PRO A 111 3.07 3.28 3.82
N GLY A 112 2.28 3.37 2.76
CA GLY A 112 0.95 2.78 2.77
C GLY A 112 0.44 2.40 1.41
N ALA A 113 -0.81 1.94 1.38
CA ALA A 113 -1.52 1.58 0.17
C ALA A 113 -2.66 2.57 -0.08
N TYR A 114 -3.00 2.76 -1.35
CA TYR A 114 -4.17 3.51 -1.76
C TYR A 114 -4.99 2.74 -2.79
N ALA A 115 -6.27 3.08 -2.88
CA ALA A 115 -7.20 2.63 -3.90
C ALA A 115 -8.04 3.79 -4.39
N VAL A 116 -8.22 3.85 -5.71
CA VAL A 116 -9.23 4.65 -6.39
C VAL A 116 -10.38 3.74 -6.78
N HIS A 117 -11.57 4.07 -6.34
CA HIS A 117 -12.78 3.24 -6.45
C HIS A 117 -14.02 4.11 -6.62
N GLU A 118 -15.17 3.51 -6.93
CA GLU A 118 -16.47 4.22 -7.04
C GLU A 118 -17.39 3.94 -5.84
N ASP A 119 -17.16 2.82 -5.14
CA ASP A 119 -18.00 2.31 -4.05
C ASP A 119 -17.45 2.67 -2.64
N GLU A 120 -17.80 1.88 -1.63
CA GLU A 120 -17.28 1.99 -0.26
C GLU A 120 -15.77 1.68 -0.20
N ASN A 121 -15.13 2.09 0.91
CA ASN A 121 -13.72 1.88 1.16
C ASN A 121 -13.34 0.39 1.04
N PRO A 122 -12.49 0.00 0.07
CA PRO A 122 -12.14 -1.39 -0.16
C PRO A 122 -11.07 -1.93 0.81
N ILE A 123 -10.50 -1.09 1.69
CA ILE A 123 -9.42 -1.47 2.60
C ILE A 123 -9.95 -2.24 3.81
N TYR A 124 -11.12 -1.86 4.32
CA TYR A 124 -11.72 -2.47 5.51
C TYR A 124 -13.24 -2.36 5.50
N GLU A 125 -13.90 -3.18 6.31
CA GLU A 125 -15.30 -3.04 6.69
C GLU A 125 -15.40 -2.96 8.22
N LEU A 126 -16.13 -1.97 8.76
CA LEU A 126 -16.25 -1.82 10.21
C LEU A 126 -16.98 -3.02 10.82
N GLY A 127 -16.38 -3.60 11.85
CA GLY A 127 -16.94 -4.77 12.53
C GLY A 127 -16.66 -6.11 11.86
N GLU A 128 -15.87 -6.13 10.78
CA GLU A 128 -15.31 -7.34 10.17
C GLU A 128 -13.82 -7.47 10.49
N SER A 129 -13.26 -8.67 10.34
CA SER A 129 -11.83 -8.90 10.56
C SER A 129 -10.99 -8.22 9.47
N ALA A 130 -9.82 -7.71 9.84
CA ALA A 130 -8.85 -7.21 8.89
C ALA A 130 -8.41 -8.30 7.90
N SER A 131 -8.05 -7.89 6.68
CA SER A 131 -7.35 -8.77 5.73
C SER A 131 -5.90 -9.01 6.19
N ILE A 132 -5.23 -10.01 5.62
CA ILE A 132 -3.83 -10.29 5.93
C ILE A 132 -2.94 -9.11 5.50
N GLY A 133 -3.27 -8.48 4.36
CA GLY A 133 -2.57 -7.29 3.90
C GLY A 133 -2.74 -6.10 4.84
N LEU A 134 -3.94 -5.88 5.38
CA LEU A 134 -4.21 -4.81 6.34
C LEU A 134 -3.55 -5.08 7.70
N GLU A 135 -3.58 -6.33 8.19
CA GLU A 135 -2.86 -6.78 9.39
C GLU A 135 -1.37 -6.45 9.29
N ALA A 136 -0.71 -6.92 8.22
CA ALA A 136 0.71 -6.66 7.99
C ALA A 136 1.04 -5.16 7.91
N LEU A 137 0.17 -4.37 7.26
CA LEU A 137 0.35 -2.93 7.21
C LEU A 137 0.20 -2.32 8.61
N ALA A 138 -0.86 -2.64 9.34
CA ALA A 138 -1.18 -2.04 10.63
C ALA A 138 -0.18 -2.40 11.73
N GLU A 139 0.42 -3.59 11.69
CA GLU A 139 1.36 -4.07 12.71
C GLU A 139 2.83 -3.73 12.42
N ALA A 140 3.21 -3.69 11.15
CA ALA A 140 4.61 -3.56 10.76
C ALA A 140 4.90 -2.37 9.85
N GLY A 141 3.90 -1.87 9.11
CA GLY A 141 4.02 -0.72 8.22
C GLY A 141 4.08 -1.03 6.71
N PRO A 142 4.76 -2.08 6.23
CA PRO A 142 4.82 -2.36 4.80
C PRO A 142 3.46 -2.69 4.18
N PRO A 143 3.03 -1.98 3.11
CA PRO A 143 1.80 -2.30 2.39
C PRO A 143 1.91 -3.56 1.51
N THR A 144 3.10 -4.17 1.46
CA THR A 144 3.42 -5.37 0.66
C THR A 144 3.16 -6.68 1.40
N GLY A 145 2.59 -6.64 2.62
CA GLY A 145 2.24 -7.84 3.35
C GLY A 145 3.41 -8.52 4.09
N PHE A 146 3.09 -9.66 4.69
CA PHE A 146 4.05 -10.56 5.33
C PHE A 146 4.81 -11.41 4.29
N GLU A 147 5.93 -12.01 4.70
CA GLU A 147 6.71 -12.88 3.80
C GLU A 147 5.89 -14.10 3.34
N GLY A 148 5.55 -14.13 2.05
CA GLY A 148 4.87 -15.26 1.42
C GLY A 148 3.34 -15.17 1.41
N GLU A 149 2.77 -14.07 1.90
CA GLU A 149 1.35 -13.75 1.81
C GLU A 149 1.15 -12.52 0.90
N ASP A 150 -0.08 -12.34 0.41
CA ASP A 150 -0.42 -11.18 -0.41
C ASP A 150 -0.53 -9.92 0.47
N GLY A 151 0.01 -8.80 0.00
CA GLY A 151 -0.06 -7.52 0.69
C GLY A 151 -1.35 -6.76 0.42
N LEU A 152 -1.57 -5.67 1.16
CA LEU A 152 -2.76 -4.82 0.96
C LEU A 152 -2.83 -4.28 -0.48
N VAL A 153 -1.69 -3.97 -1.10
CA VAL A 153 -1.65 -3.53 -2.51
C VAL A 153 -2.13 -4.63 -3.46
N ASP A 154 -1.72 -5.88 -3.21
CA ASP A 154 -2.11 -7.02 -4.02
C ASP A 154 -3.61 -7.29 -3.85
N GLU A 155 -4.11 -7.31 -2.62
CA GLU A 155 -5.54 -7.48 -2.29
C GLU A 155 -6.41 -6.41 -2.98
N LEU A 156 -6.00 -5.14 -2.93
CA LEU A 156 -6.69 -4.04 -3.58
C LEU A 156 -6.66 -4.17 -5.12
N GLY A 157 -5.54 -4.62 -5.69
CA GLY A 157 -5.38 -4.82 -7.13
C GLY A 157 -6.25 -5.94 -7.70
N GLU A 158 -6.66 -6.90 -6.86
CA GLU A 158 -7.57 -7.99 -7.24
C GLU A 158 -9.05 -7.65 -6.99
N SER A 159 -9.33 -6.55 -6.29
CA SER A 159 -10.68 -6.12 -5.93
C SER A 159 -11.42 -5.52 -7.13
N ALA A 160 -12.53 -6.15 -7.53
CA ALA A 160 -13.36 -5.69 -8.65
C ALA A 160 -13.85 -4.22 -8.59
N PRO A 161 -14.19 -3.63 -7.43
CA PRO A 161 -14.59 -2.21 -7.35
C PRO A 161 -13.42 -1.21 -7.45
N VAL A 162 -12.17 -1.67 -7.52
CA VAL A 162 -10.98 -0.80 -7.56
C VAL A 162 -10.56 -0.53 -9.01
N ALA A 163 -10.55 0.75 -9.38
CA ALA A 163 -10.09 1.21 -10.70
C ALA A 163 -8.55 1.30 -10.76
N HIS A 164 -7.92 1.76 -9.67
CA HIS A 164 -6.47 1.83 -9.54
C HIS A 164 -6.05 1.63 -8.10
N SER A 165 -4.95 0.93 -7.85
CA SER A 165 -4.34 0.82 -6.54
C SER A 165 -2.83 0.88 -6.66
N GLY A 166 -2.17 1.22 -5.55
CA GLY A 166 -0.73 1.25 -5.47
C GLY A 166 -0.23 1.47 -4.06
N ALA A 167 1.08 1.41 -3.91
CA ALA A 167 1.74 1.86 -2.69
C ALA A 167 2.20 3.31 -2.85
N TYR A 168 2.22 4.07 -1.77
CA TYR A 168 3.02 5.29 -1.64
C TYR A 168 4.17 5.03 -0.69
N THR A 169 5.39 5.18 -1.20
CA THR A 169 6.64 4.58 -0.70
C THR A 169 7.76 5.63 -0.64
N PRO A 170 9.01 5.30 -0.28
CA PRO A 170 10.09 6.31 -0.13
C PRO A 170 10.41 7.10 -1.39
N PRO A 171 10.42 6.52 -2.61
CA PRO A 171 10.49 7.32 -3.84
C PRO A 171 9.44 8.44 -3.93
N ASP A 172 8.33 8.29 -3.20
CA ASP A 172 7.21 9.20 -3.13
C ASP A 172 7.30 10.15 -1.91
N THR A 173 8.35 10.03 -1.07
CA THR A 173 8.53 10.92 0.08
C THR A 173 9.02 12.31 -0.35
N VAL A 174 8.44 13.34 0.25
CA VAL A 174 8.88 14.72 0.15
C VAL A 174 9.00 15.31 1.55
N ALA A 175 10.10 16.03 1.77
CA ALA A 175 10.34 16.81 2.99
C ALA A 175 10.45 16.02 4.32
N ASP A 176 11.06 14.83 4.35
CA ASP A 176 11.35 14.15 5.63
C ASP A 176 12.47 14.88 6.42
N PRO A 177 12.18 15.49 7.59
CA PRO A 177 13.20 16.16 8.39
C PRO A 177 14.20 15.19 9.01
N ASN A 178 13.90 13.89 9.06
CA ASN A 178 14.79 12.84 9.57
C ASN A 178 15.64 12.15 8.49
N ASP A 179 15.30 12.30 7.21
CA ASP A 179 16.19 12.01 6.08
C ASP A 179 16.29 13.21 5.11
N PRO A 180 16.93 14.33 5.53
CA PRO A 180 17.06 15.52 4.70
C PRO A 180 17.97 15.32 3.47
N THR A 181 18.53 14.12 3.30
CA THR A 181 19.51 13.77 2.25
C THR A 181 19.02 12.69 1.29
N GLY A 182 17.94 11.96 1.61
CA GLY A 182 17.41 10.86 0.80
C GLY A 182 18.35 9.65 0.69
N GLU A 183 19.18 9.41 1.71
CA GLU A 183 20.26 8.41 1.67
C GLU A 183 19.97 7.13 2.47
N VAL A 184 18.81 7.01 3.13
CA VAL A 184 18.46 5.81 3.93
C VAL A 184 17.81 4.74 3.03
N PRO A 185 18.43 3.55 2.84
CA PRO A 185 17.84 2.46 2.05
C PRO A 185 16.85 1.64 2.90
N GLY A 186 15.64 1.40 2.37
CA GLY A 186 14.52 0.75 3.07
C GLY A 186 13.56 1.80 3.62
N ALA A 187 12.25 1.59 3.47
CA ALA A 187 11.27 2.66 3.59
C ALA A 187 11.08 3.17 5.01
N PRO A 188 11.67 4.31 5.41
CA PRO A 188 11.44 4.80 6.75
C PRO A 188 10.02 5.41 6.81
N PRO A 189 9.28 5.16 7.88
CA PRO A 189 8.13 5.98 8.23
C PRO A 189 8.50 7.47 8.24
N ILE A 190 7.59 8.34 7.79
CA ILE A 190 7.78 9.79 7.86
C ILE A 190 7.52 10.27 9.28
N ALA A 191 8.45 11.05 9.82
CA ALA A 191 8.27 11.74 11.10
C ALA A 191 7.56 13.09 10.92
N PRO A 192 7.22 13.80 12.02
CA PRO A 192 6.55 15.09 11.93
C PRO A 192 7.25 16.08 11.01
N GLY A 193 6.51 16.60 10.03
CA GLY A 193 6.99 17.49 8.96
C GLY A 193 7.30 16.79 7.64
N GLY A 194 7.40 15.45 7.63
CA GLY A 194 7.53 14.65 6.40
C GLY A 194 6.19 14.44 5.70
N ALA A 195 6.24 14.12 4.41
CA ALA A 195 5.04 13.77 3.63
C ALA A 195 5.32 12.71 2.57
N PHE A 196 4.26 12.02 2.15
CA PHE A 196 4.22 11.26 0.90
C PHE A 196 3.43 12.05 -0.15
N GLU A 197 3.85 11.99 -1.41
CA GLU A 197 3.15 12.52 -2.58
C GLU A 197 3.10 11.48 -3.68
N PHE A 198 1.90 11.20 -4.20
CA PHE A 198 1.74 10.35 -5.37
C PHE A 198 0.73 10.97 -6.33
N GLU A 199 0.87 10.65 -7.61
CA GLU A 199 -0.06 11.07 -8.66
C GLU A 199 -0.95 9.90 -9.07
N VAL A 200 -2.22 10.21 -9.36
CA VAL A 200 -3.19 9.23 -9.83
C VAL A 200 -4.13 9.85 -10.85
N ASP A 201 -4.46 9.07 -11.87
CA ASP A 201 -5.47 9.44 -12.85
C ASP A 201 -6.87 9.13 -12.30
N VAL A 202 -7.74 10.13 -12.34
CA VAL A 202 -9.11 10.05 -11.82
C VAL A 202 -10.13 10.46 -12.87
N SER A 203 -11.34 9.94 -12.72
CA SER A 203 -12.51 10.25 -13.54
C SER A 203 -13.69 10.65 -12.64
N PRO A 204 -14.73 11.32 -13.19
CA PRO A 204 -15.95 11.62 -12.44
C PRO A 204 -16.51 10.39 -11.74
N GLY A 205 -16.88 10.52 -10.47
CA GLY A 205 -17.35 9.44 -9.59
C GLY A 205 -16.26 8.78 -8.76
N HIS A 206 -14.98 8.96 -9.10
CA HIS A 206 -13.88 8.35 -8.35
C HIS A 206 -13.75 8.90 -6.93
N ARG A 207 -13.41 7.99 -6.02
CA ARG A 207 -13.10 8.20 -4.61
C ARG A 207 -11.71 7.65 -4.32
N LEU A 208 -11.06 8.18 -3.29
CA LEU A 208 -9.79 7.70 -2.76
C LEU A 208 -10.03 7.06 -1.39
N SER A 209 -9.44 5.89 -1.20
CA SER A 209 -9.14 5.35 0.13
C SER A 209 -7.65 5.09 0.26
N PHE A 210 -7.10 5.27 1.46
CA PHE A 210 -5.69 4.96 1.75
C PHE A 210 -5.54 4.37 3.15
N ALA A 211 -4.44 3.69 3.42
CA ALA A 211 -4.07 3.26 4.77
C ALA A 211 -2.56 3.32 5.02
N SER A 212 -2.20 3.84 6.19
CA SER A 212 -0.84 3.86 6.74
C SER A 212 -0.86 3.49 8.22
N MET A 213 0.13 2.75 8.69
CA MET A 213 0.27 2.50 10.12
C MET A 213 0.63 3.78 10.88
N PHE A 214 0.00 3.92 12.04
CA PHE A 214 0.32 4.89 13.08
C PHE A 214 1.41 4.30 13.96
N VAL A 215 2.58 4.95 14.03
CA VAL A 215 3.72 4.45 14.81
C VAL A 215 4.02 5.41 15.95
N PRO A 216 4.24 4.94 17.18
CA PRO A 216 4.19 3.54 17.61
C PRO A 216 2.75 3.08 17.91
N SER A 217 2.41 1.83 17.56
CA SER A 217 1.20 1.13 17.98
C SER A 217 1.33 -0.38 17.75
N ASN A 218 0.38 -1.15 18.28
CA ASN A 218 0.22 -2.58 17.98
C ASN A 218 -0.37 -2.75 16.58
N ASP A 219 -1.54 -2.16 16.32
CA ASP A 219 -2.26 -2.35 15.05
C ASP A 219 -3.12 -1.12 14.66
N VAL A 220 -2.70 0.07 15.07
CA VAL A 220 -3.41 1.32 14.77
C VAL A 220 -2.99 1.84 13.40
N PHE A 221 -3.96 2.24 12.59
CA PHE A 221 -3.72 2.82 11.27
C PHE A 221 -4.57 4.06 11.01
N VAL A 222 -4.06 4.94 10.16
CA VAL A 222 -4.78 6.06 9.57
C VAL A 222 -5.45 5.56 8.30
N SER A 223 -6.74 5.84 8.12
CA SER A 223 -7.42 5.59 6.84
C SER A 223 -8.52 6.61 6.58
N THR A 224 -9.09 6.58 5.38
CA THR A 224 -10.33 7.29 5.08
C THR A 224 -11.52 6.62 5.75
N ASP A 225 -12.59 7.39 5.96
CA ASP A 225 -13.89 6.86 6.36
C ASP A 225 -14.46 5.85 5.32
N GLU A 226 -15.50 5.11 5.70
CA GLU A 226 -16.15 4.06 4.88
C GLU A 226 -16.58 4.56 3.48
N ALA A 227 -16.86 5.86 3.33
CA ALA A 227 -17.26 6.46 2.06
C ALA A 227 -16.08 6.90 1.15
N GLY A 228 -14.83 6.82 1.64
CA GLY A 228 -13.66 7.37 0.97
C GLY A 228 -13.71 8.91 0.82
N ILE A 229 -12.65 9.48 0.25
CA ILE A 229 -12.59 10.89 -0.17
C ILE A 229 -13.12 10.99 -1.60
N GLU A 230 -14.19 11.74 -1.83
CA GLU A 230 -14.64 12.04 -3.20
C GLU A 230 -13.56 12.86 -3.93
N LEU A 231 -13.01 12.32 -5.02
CA LEU A 231 -11.95 12.96 -5.81
C LEU A 231 -12.53 13.81 -6.94
N TRP A 232 -13.63 13.36 -7.52
CA TRP A 232 -14.29 14.07 -8.61
C TRP A 232 -15.80 13.83 -8.56
N PRO A 233 -16.60 14.84 -8.19
CA PRO A 233 -18.07 14.74 -8.22
C PRO A 233 -18.59 14.46 -9.64
N GLU A 234 -19.70 13.72 -9.78
CA GLU A 234 -20.30 13.44 -11.10
C GLU A 234 -20.64 14.72 -11.89
N ASP A 235 -21.06 15.77 -11.17
CA ASP A 235 -21.39 17.09 -11.69
C ASP A 235 -20.39 18.14 -11.16
N GLY A 236 -19.13 18.10 -11.61
CA GLY A 236 -18.14 19.09 -11.15
C GLY A 236 -16.75 18.96 -11.76
N ASP A 237 -15.82 19.70 -11.16
CA ASP A 237 -14.38 19.61 -11.39
C ASP A 237 -13.73 18.72 -10.31
N PRO A 238 -12.51 18.19 -10.53
CA PRO A 238 -11.77 17.48 -9.50
C PRO A 238 -11.64 18.31 -8.20
N VAL A 239 -11.71 17.63 -7.06
CA VAL A 239 -11.54 18.24 -5.75
C VAL A 239 -10.12 18.79 -5.60
N GLU A 240 -10.01 19.99 -5.03
CA GLU A 240 -8.74 20.65 -4.72
C GLU A 240 -8.77 21.16 -3.28
N GLY A 241 -7.68 20.94 -2.55
CA GLY A 241 -7.49 21.47 -1.20
C GLY A 241 -7.37 20.40 -0.12
N ASP A 242 -7.56 20.82 1.12
CA ASP A 242 -7.47 19.98 2.32
C ASP A 242 -8.74 19.12 2.46
N VAL A 243 -8.54 17.81 2.56
CA VAL A 243 -9.59 16.79 2.67
C VAL A 243 -9.42 15.92 3.92
N THR A 244 -8.65 16.39 4.90
CA THR A 244 -8.30 15.65 6.13
C THR A 244 -9.53 15.23 6.95
N ASP A 245 -10.63 15.99 6.87
CA ASP A 245 -11.88 15.69 7.60
C ASP A 245 -12.51 14.34 7.22
N ALA A 246 -12.09 13.73 6.11
CA ALA A 246 -12.54 12.41 5.65
C ALA A 246 -11.63 11.26 6.12
N ALA A 247 -10.57 11.56 6.90
CA ALA A 247 -9.71 10.56 7.50
C ALA A 247 -10.04 10.34 8.98
N ALA A 248 -9.68 9.17 9.51
CA ALA A 248 -9.76 8.83 10.92
C ALA A 248 -8.66 7.84 11.31
N LEU A 249 -8.53 7.61 12.63
CA LEU A 249 -7.72 6.53 13.17
C LEU A 249 -8.59 5.30 13.42
N PHE A 250 -8.03 4.14 13.13
CA PHE A 250 -8.67 2.83 13.22
C PHE A 250 -7.74 1.86 13.94
N ASP A 251 -8.34 0.88 14.58
CA ASP A 251 -7.72 -0.27 15.22
C ASP A 251 -8.07 -1.48 14.35
N ALA A 252 -7.07 -2.23 13.89
CA ALA A 252 -7.28 -3.36 12.98
C ALA A 252 -7.97 -4.54 13.67
N GLY A 253 -7.82 -4.63 15.00
CA GLY A 253 -8.34 -5.70 15.82
C GLY A 253 -7.55 -7.00 15.64
N THR A 254 -6.29 -6.91 15.24
CA THR A 254 -5.42 -8.07 15.02
C THR A 254 -4.57 -8.34 16.26
N GLU A 255 -4.15 -7.29 16.97
CA GLU A 255 -3.44 -7.38 18.24
C GLU A 255 -4.08 -6.55 19.35
N PRO A 256 -4.00 -6.98 20.63
CA PRO A 256 -4.47 -6.17 21.73
C PRO A 256 -3.51 -5.01 21.98
N ASN A 257 -4.06 -3.82 22.16
CA ASN A 257 -3.35 -2.64 22.69
C ASN A 257 -2.99 -2.84 24.18
N ALA A 258 -2.14 -3.82 24.49
CA ALA A 258 -1.85 -4.25 25.86
C ALA A 258 -1.03 -3.21 26.64
N GLU A 259 -0.14 -2.50 25.94
CA GLU A 259 0.71 -1.45 26.49
C GLU A 259 0.47 -0.13 25.74
N PRO A 260 0.71 1.04 26.37
CA PRO A 260 0.56 2.32 25.70
C PRO A 260 1.45 2.44 24.46
N PRO A 261 1.04 3.20 23.43
CA PRO A 261 1.90 3.54 22.29
C PRO A 261 3.33 3.92 22.69
N GLY A 262 4.31 3.19 22.14
CA GLY A 262 5.73 3.39 22.37
C GLY A 262 6.27 2.71 23.62
N ALA A 263 5.47 1.85 24.26
CA ALA A 263 5.86 1.00 25.36
C ALA A 263 5.75 -0.48 24.97
N GLY A 264 6.61 -1.31 25.57
CA GLY A 264 6.63 -2.74 25.29
C GLY A 264 7.37 -3.12 23.99
N PRO A 265 7.53 -4.42 23.74
CA PRO A 265 8.27 -4.92 22.59
C PRO A 265 7.40 -5.24 21.37
N ASP A 266 6.08 -5.31 21.53
CA ASP A 266 5.13 -5.81 20.52
C ASP A 266 4.54 -4.66 19.67
N GLN A 267 5.34 -3.63 19.40
CA GLN A 267 4.90 -2.45 18.62
C GLN A 267 6.04 -2.03 17.73
N ALA A 268 5.76 -1.63 16.49
CA ALA A 268 6.80 -1.03 15.66
C ALA A 268 7.32 0.29 16.30
N PRO A 269 8.64 0.57 16.23
CA PRO A 269 9.71 -0.24 15.67
C PRO A 269 10.46 -1.08 16.73
N ALA A 270 9.85 -1.35 17.88
CA ALA A 270 10.46 -2.11 18.98
C ALA A 270 10.45 -3.64 18.76
N GLN A 271 9.57 -4.14 17.89
CA GLN A 271 9.45 -5.57 17.58
C GLN A 271 10.63 -6.17 16.84
N ASP A 272 10.88 -7.46 17.11
CA ASP A 272 11.92 -8.28 16.47
C ASP A 272 11.42 -8.94 15.16
N SER A 273 10.09 -9.10 14.98
CA SER A 273 9.47 -9.57 13.74
C SER A 273 8.19 -8.80 13.40
N PRO A 274 7.74 -8.78 12.12
CA PRO A 274 6.53 -8.08 11.70
C PRO A 274 5.24 -8.56 12.33
N ASP A 275 5.17 -9.83 12.71
CA ASP A 275 4.01 -10.54 13.28
C ASP A 275 4.15 -10.74 14.81
N GLN A 276 4.90 -9.85 15.47
CA GLN A 276 5.21 -10.02 16.87
C GLN A 276 4.14 -9.41 17.78
N GLY A 277 3.34 -10.30 18.36
CA GLY A 277 2.48 -10.00 19.48
C GLY A 277 1.54 -11.16 19.72
N ALA A 278 0.35 -10.88 20.24
CA ALA A 278 -0.66 -11.90 20.47
C ALA A 278 -1.88 -11.57 19.64
N ASP A 279 -2.41 -12.54 18.90
CA ASP A 279 -3.67 -12.34 18.18
C ASP A 279 -4.82 -12.01 19.15
N GLU A 280 -5.64 -11.00 18.83
CA GLU A 280 -6.90 -10.74 19.54
C GLU A 280 -8.16 -11.28 18.85
N ASP A 281 -8.03 -11.82 17.62
CA ASP A 281 -9.15 -12.31 16.78
C ASP A 281 -10.32 -11.30 16.73
N GLY A 282 -9.97 -10.01 16.68
CA GLY A 282 -10.87 -8.89 16.73
C GLY A 282 -11.41 -8.49 15.36
N VAL A 283 -11.86 -7.24 15.29
CA VAL A 283 -12.49 -6.64 14.11
C VAL A 283 -12.06 -5.19 14.01
N VAL A 284 -12.06 -4.67 12.78
CA VAL A 284 -11.72 -3.28 12.51
C VAL A 284 -12.72 -2.35 13.20
N ARG A 285 -12.21 -1.39 13.96
CA ARG A 285 -13.02 -0.41 14.72
C ARG A 285 -12.47 0.98 14.52
N ARG A 286 -13.33 1.99 14.64
CA ARG A 286 -12.85 3.36 14.85
C ARG A 286 -12.10 3.41 16.18
N LEU A 287 -10.89 3.96 16.17
CA LEU A 287 -10.06 4.02 17.38
C LEU A 287 -10.73 4.84 18.49
N SER A 288 -11.54 5.84 18.14
CA SER A 288 -12.32 6.63 19.10
C SER A 288 -13.41 5.84 19.85
N GLU A 289 -13.72 4.62 19.40
CA GLU A 289 -14.66 3.69 20.04
C GLU A 289 -13.95 2.58 20.83
N VAL A 290 -12.62 2.51 20.78
CA VAL A 290 -11.79 1.58 21.55
C VAL A 290 -11.55 2.16 22.95
N ASP A 291 -11.86 1.36 23.98
CA ASP A 291 -11.70 1.72 25.41
C ASP A 291 -10.57 0.89 26.03
N ASP A 292 -9.35 1.07 25.51
CA ASP A 292 -8.13 0.42 25.99
C ASP A 292 -7.43 1.21 27.12
N GLY A 293 -7.81 2.47 27.31
CA GLY A 293 -7.27 3.36 28.34
C GLY A 293 -6.01 4.13 27.92
N HIS A 294 -5.61 4.07 26.65
CA HIS A 294 -4.49 4.83 26.11
C HIS A 294 -4.94 6.19 25.56
N GLU A 295 -3.96 7.07 25.31
CA GLU A 295 -4.20 8.40 24.76
C GLU A 295 -3.73 8.44 23.30
N TYR A 296 -4.62 8.87 22.41
CA TYR A 296 -4.35 9.04 20.99
C TYR A 296 -4.71 10.47 20.57
N PRO A 297 -3.93 11.10 19.69
CA PRO A 297 -4.29 12.41 19.13
C PRO A 297 -5.50 12.29 18.19
N ALA A 298 -6.16 13.42 17.91
CA ALA A 298 -7.13 13.47 16.82
C ALA A 298 -6.41 13.31 15.47
N VAL A 299 -7.06 12.69 14.48
CA VAL A 299 -6.46 12.44 13.16
C VAL A 299 -5.94 13.71 12.47
N GLY A 300 -6.63 14.85 12.62
CA GLY A 300 -6.18 16.14 12.08
C GLY A 300 -4.97 16.75 12.80
N ASP A 301 -4.63 16.22 13.98
CA ASP A 301 -3.36 16.49 14.67
C ASP A 301 -2.30 15.42 14.34
N VAL A 302 -2.55 14.50 13.41
CA VAL A 302 -1.60 13.45 12.99
C VAL A 302 -1.23 13.60 11.53
N VAL A 303 -2.24 13.68 10.65
CA VAL A 303 -2.04 13.81 9.21
C VAL A 303 -2.75 15.03 8.64
N GLN A 304 -2.20 15.57 7.56
CA GLN A 304 -2.91 16.46 6.66
C GLN A 304 -2.94 15.86 5.25
N VAL A 305 -4.14 15.69 4.70
CA VAL A 305 -4.35 15.15 3.35
C VAL A 305 -4.76 16.28 2.42
N THR A 306 -4.02 16.49 1.34
CA THR A 306 -4.28 17.54 0.36
C THR A 306 -4.34 16.97 -1.05
N ILE A 307 -5.31 17.41 -1.85
CA ILE A 307 -5.44 17.09 -3.26
C ILE A 307 -5.10 18.33 -4.10
N THR A 308 -4.36 18.14 -5.19
CA THR A 308 -4.03 19.20 -6.15
C THR A 308 -4.13 18.68 -7.58
N PRO A 309 -4.98 19.24 -8.44
CA PRO A 309 -4.96 18.95 -9.87
C PRO A 309 -3.59 19.32 -10.50
N THR A 310 -3.08 18.49 -11.41
CA THR A 310 -1.74 18.65 -12.02
C THR A 310 -1.79 19.01 -13.50
#